data_AF-A0A7C6SRN0-F1
#
_entry.id   AF-A0A7C6SRN0-F1
#
_cell.length_a   1.000
_cell.length_b   1.000
_cell.length_c   1.000
_cell.angle_alpha   90.00
_cell.angle_beta   90.00
_cell.angle_gamma   90.00
#
_symmetry.space_group_name_H-M   'P 1'
#
loop_
_entity.id
_entity.type
_entity.pdbx_description
1 polymer ?
#
loop_
_entity_poly.entity_id
_entity_poly.type
_entity_poly.pdbx_seq_one_letter_code
_entity_poly.pdbx_strand_id
1 'polypeptide(L)'
;EPLGPKHMEKISELLLKRFAQRIMDSLGLKLTWSEKTINYLAHKGYDPSFGARPVKRLIQQSIETPLSRRIIQGIKPGASINLDELINN
;
A
#
# COMPACT_ATOMS: atom_id res chain seq x y z
N GLU A 1 3.16 -1.74 -25.56
CA GLU A 1 4.14 -0.79 -25.01
C GLU A 1 4.75 -1.36 -23.73
N PRO A 2 6.05 -1.17 -23.46
CA PRO A 2 6.62 -1.57 -22.17
C PRO A 2 5.93 -0.77 -21.06
N LEU A 3 5.74 -1.37 -19.89
CA LEU A 3 5.11 -0.75 -18.72
C LEU A 3 5.94 0.45 -18.25
N GLY A 4 5.69 1.62 -18.83
CA GLY A 4 6.32 2.87 -18.41
C GLY A 4 5.95 3.23 -16.95
N PRO A 5 6.71 4.11 -16.29
CA PRO A 5 6.54 4.47 -14.88
C PRO A 5 5.10 4.89 -14.51
N LYS A 6 4.42 5.63 -15.41
CA LYS A 6 3.01 6.03 -15.23
C LYS A 6 2.02 4.86 -15.18
N HIS A 7 2.31 3.75 -15.87
CA HIS A 7 1.48 2.54 -15.79
C HIS A 7 1.65 1.85 -14.44
N MET A 8 2.87 1.88 -13.90
CA MET A 8 3.16 1.30 -12.59
C MET A 8 2.50 2.09 -11.46
N GLU A 9 2.48 3.42 -11.52
CA GLU A 9 1.74 4.27 -10.58
C GLU A 9 0.26 3.89 -10.54
N LYS A 10 -0.40 3.76 -11.70
CA LYS A 10 -1.81 3.34 -11.78
C LYS A 10 -2.04 1.94 -11.20
N ILE A 11 -1.14 1.00 -11.47
CA ILE A 11 -1.25 -0.36 -10.94
C ILE A 11 -1.06 -0.37 -9.42
N SER A 12 -0.07 0.36 -8.91
CA SER A 12 0.19 0.53 -7.48
C SER A 12 -1.01 1.16 -6.77
N GLU A 13 -1.57 2.23 -7.33
CA GLU A 13 -2.77 2.88 -6.80
C GLU A 13 -3.96 1.91 -6.75
N LEU A 14 -4.20 1.15 -7.82
CA LEU A 14 -5.30 0.19 -7.88
C LEU A 14 -5.12 -0.95 -6.85
N LEU A 15 -3.91 -1.47 -6.70
CA LEU A 15 -3.61 -2.48 -5.69
C LEU A 15 -3.75 -1.94 -4.26
N LEU A 16 -3.31 -0.71 -4.03
CA LEU A 16 -3.43 -0.04 -2.74
C LEU A 16 -4.89 0.24 -2.38
N LYS A 17 -5.70 0.74 -3.32
CA LYS A 17 -7.15 0.93 -3.15
C LYS A 17 -7.84 -0.39 -2.79
N ARG A 18 -7.54 -1.48 -3.50
CA ARG A 18 -8.09 -2.81 -3.18
C ARG A 18 -7.67 -3.28 -1.79
N PHE A 19 -6.42 -3.04 -1.38
CA PHE A 19 -5.95 -3.35 -0.03
C PHE A 19 -6.72 -2.54 1.03
N ALA A 20 -6.85 -1.23 0.83
CA ALA A 20 -7.57 -0.35 1.73
C ALA A 20 -9.04 -0.72 1.88
N GLN A 21 -9.71 -1.07 0.77
CA GLN A 21 -11.10 -1.53 0.82
C GLN A 21 -11.23 -2.80 1.69
N ARG A 22 -10.35 -3.80 1.50
CA ARG A 22 -10.38 -5.01 2.33
C ARG A 22 -10.17 -4.71 3.81
N ILE A 23 -9.26 -3.80 4.14
CA ILE A 23 -9.00 -3.40 5.53
C ILE A 23 -10.23 -2.68 6.13
N MET A 24 -10.89 -1.83 5.35
CA MET A 24 -12.14 -1.19 5.76
C MET A 24 -13.24 -2.23 6.00
N ASP A 25 -13.43 -3.18 5.09
CA ASP A 25 -14.49 -4.19 5.20
C ASP A 25 -14.24 -5.20 6.34
N SER A 26 -12.98 -5.56 6.59
CA SER A 26 -12.61 -6.57 7.60
C SER A 26 -12.41 -6.01 9.01
N LEU A 27 -11.90 -4.79 9.12
CA LEU A 27 -11.48 -4.20 10.40
C LEU A 27 -12.16 -2.86 10.70
N GLY A 28 -12.92 -2.29 9.75
CA GLY A 28 -13.52 -0.97 9.91
C GLY A 28 -12.51 0.17 9.96
N LEU A 29 -11.29 -0.03 9.44
CA LEU A 29 -10.23 0.97 9.47
C LEU A 29 -10.16 1.75 8.17
N LYS A 30 -9.96 3.07 8.26
CA LYS A 30 -9.81 3.94 7.09
C LYS A 30 -8.33 4.17 6.82
N LEU A 31 -7.85 3.79 5.65
CA LEU A 31 -6.48 4.08 5.23
C LEU A 31 -6.45 5.34 4.38
N THR A 32 -5.50 6.23 4.64
CA THR A 32 -5.23 7.43 3.84
C THR A 32 -3.77 7.43 3.39
N TRP A 33 -3.50 7.99 2.21
CA TRP A 33 -2.15 8.06 1.67
C TRP A 33 -2.03 9.24 0.71
N SER A 34 -0.82 9.77 0.56
CA SER A 34 -0.49 10.76 -0.45
C SER A 34 0.01 10.12 -1.75
N GLU A 35 0.18 10.94 -2.79
CA GLU A 35 0.86 10.52 -4.03
C GLU A 35 2.26 9.98 -3.77
N LYS A 36 2.94 10.41 -2.69
CA LYS A 36 4.26 9.88 -2.32
C LYS A 36 4.22 8.39 -2.06
N THR A 37 3.16 7.88 -1.45
CA THR A 37 2.99 6.44 -1.22
C THR A 37 2.81 5.69 -2.54
N ILE A 38 2.04 6.24 -3.47
CA ILE A 38 1.84 5.64 -4.80
C ILE A 38 3.18 5.57 -5.54
N ASN A 39 3.92 6.68 -5.55
CA ASN A 39 5.22 6.76 -6.18
C ASN A 39 6.22 5.80 -5.53
N TYR A 40 6.29 5.76 -4.19
CA TYR A 40 7.14 4.81 -3.47
C TYR A 40 6.86 3.37 -3.90
N LEU A 41 5.58 2.97 -3.93
CA LEU A 41 5.18 1.62 -4.31
C LEU A 41 5.47 1.33 -5.78
N ALA A 42 5.27 2.29 -6.68
CA ALA A 42 5.59 2.15 -8.10
C ALA A 42 7.10 2.03 -8.33
N HIS A 43 7.91 2.86 -7.68
CA HIS A 43 9.36 2.86 -7.84
C HIS A 43 10.03 1.64 -7.20
N LYS A 44 9.69 1.29 -5.96
CA LYS A 44 10.26 0.12 -5.27
C LYS A 44 9.66 -1.21 -5.71
N GLY A 45 8.40 -1.20 -6.15
CA GLY A 45 7.68 -2.41 -6.58
C GLY A 45 7.84 -2.71 -8.06
N TYR A 46 8.49 -1.83 -8.83
CA TYR A 46 8.84 -2.07 -10.22
C TYR A 46 10.09 -2.95 -10.31
N ASP A 47 9.90 -4.15 -10.84
CA ASP A 47 11.01 -4.98 -11.31
C ASP A 47 10.79 -5.25 -12.80
N PRO A 48 11.66 -4.73 -13.70
CA PRO A 48 11.52 -4.91 -15.14
C PRO A 48 11.55 -6.39 -15.57
N SER A 49 12.11 -7.30 -14.76
CA SER A 49 12.15 -8.73 -15.03
C SER A 49 10.88 -9.46 -14.58
N PHE A 50 10.14 -8.92 -13.60
CA PHE A 50 8.97 -9.58 -12.98
C PHE A 50 7.63 -8.84 -13.14
N GLY A 51 7.62 -7.68 -13.80
CA GLY A 51 6.43 -6.86 -13.99
C GLY A 51 5.88 -6.33 -12.66
N ALA A 52 4.56 -6.22 -12.51
CA ALA A 52 3.93 -5.64 -11.32
C ALA A 52 3.75 -6.60 -10.11
N ARG A 53 4.19 -7.85 -10.21
CA ARG A 53 4.12 -8.84 -9.11
C ARG A 53 4.83 -8.38 -7.82
N PRO A 54 5.99 -7.68 -7.86
CA PRO A 54 6.66 -7.21 -6.66
C PRO A 54 5.89 -6.13 -5.91
N VAL A 55 5.05 -5.32 -6.60
CA VAL A 55 4.24 -4.26 -5.97
C VAL A 55 3.31 -4.82 -4.90
N LYS A 56 2.61 -5.92 -5.20
CA LYS A 56 1.71 -6.56 -4.23
C LYS A 56 2.49 -7.03 -2.99
N ARG A 57 3.66 -7.63 -3.19
CA ARG A 57 4.53 -8.08 -2.09
C ARG A 57 5.05 -6.91 -1.26
N LEU A 58 5.42 -5.81 -1.92
CA LEU A 58 5.86 -4.59 -1.26
C LEU A 58 4.77 -4.00 -0.37
N ILE A 59 3.52 -3.94 -0.85
CA ILE A 59 2.38 -3.52 -0.03
C ILE A 59 2.26 -4.41 1.22
N GLN A 60 2.40 -5.73 1.08
CA GLN A 60 2.32 -6.63 2.23
C GLN A 60 3.43 -6.39 3.25
N GLN A 61 4.67 -6.21 2.79
CA GLN A 61 5.82 -6.05 3.69
C GLN A 61 5.91 -4.65 4.30
N SER A 62 5.70 -3.60 3.50
CA SER A 62 5.85 -2.21 3.92
C SER A 62 4.60 -1.60 4.53
N ILE A 63 3.41 -2.19 4.29
CA ILE A 63 2.14 -1.63 4.77
C ILE A 63 1.39 -2.64 5.64
N GLU A 64 1.05 -3.81 5.13
CA GLU A 64 0.21 -4.79 5.86
C GLU A 64 0.87 -5.29 7.14
N THR A 65 2.18 -5.59 7.09
CA THR A 65 2.95 -6.07 8.24
C THR A 65 3.01 -5.03 9.38
N PRO A 66 3.46 -3.77 9.15
CA PRO A 66 3.47 -2.77 10.21
C PRO A 66 2.06 -2.36 10.65
N LEU A 67 1.07 -2.33 9.74
CA LEU A 67 -0.32 -2.08 10.08
C LEU A 67 -0.85 -3.14 11.06
N SER A 68 -0.59 -4.43 10.79
CA SER A 68 -1.00 -5.54 11.65
C SER A 68 -0.41 -5.41 13.06
N ARG A 69 0.86 -5.00 13.18
CA ARG A 69 1.48 -4.72 14.48
C ARG A 69 0.78 -3.58 15.21
N ARG A 70 0.48 -2.47 14.53
CA ARG A 70 -0.24 -1.34 15.15
C ARG A 70 -1.66 -1.76 15.58
N ILE A 71 -2.35 -2.60 14.80
CA ILE A 71 -3.67 -3.13 15.16
C ILE A 71 -3.59 -3.92 16.48
N ILE A 72 -2.62 -4.83 16.60
CA ILE A 72 -2.40 -5.63 17.82
C ILE A 72 -2.07 -4.74 19.03
N GLN A 73 -1.42 -3.59 18.81
CA GLN A 73 -1.11 -2.61 19.86
C GLN A 73 -2.35 -1.83 20.36
N GLY A 74 -3.55 -2.09 19.82
CA GLY A 74 -4.80 -1.54 20.34
C GLY A 74 -5.35 -0.35 19.55
N ILE A 75 -5.22 -0.37 18.21
CA ILE A 75 -5.92 0.62 17.38
C ILE A 75 -7.43 0.52 17.61
N LYS A 76 -8.07 1.68 17.78
CA LYS A 76 -9.52 1.78 17.92
C LYS A 76 -10.23 1.45 16.59
N PRO A 77 -11.36 0.73 16.64
CA PRO A 77 -12.23 0.58 15.47
C PRO A 77 -12.62 1.94 14.89
N GLY A 78 -12.64 2.07 13.56
CA GLY A 78 -12.94 3.36 12.90
C GLY A 78 -11.77 4.33 12.83
N ALA A 79 -10.58 3.97 13.31
CA ALA A 79 -9.40 4.83 13.21
C ALA A 79 -9.00 5.08 11.74
N SER A 80 -8.53 6.30 11.50
CA SER A 80 -7.91 6.68 10.23
C SER A 80 -6.39 6.58 10.36
N ILE A 81 -5.76 5.84 9.46
CA ILE A 81 -4.33 5.54 9.49
C ILE A 81 -3.69 6.09 8.23
N ASN A 82 -2.69 6.95 8.41
CA ASN A 82 -1.90 7.48 7.30
C ASN A 82 -0.77 6.49 6.94
N LEU A 83 -0.79 6.00 5.71
CA LEU A 83 0.21 5.06 5.19
C LEU A 83 1.55 5.74 4.89
N ASP A 84 1.57 7.06 4.70
CA ASP A 84 2.82 7.81 4.48
C ASP A 84 3.79 7.64 5.66
N GLU A 85 3.28 7.44 6.88
CA GLU A 85 4.11 7.17 8.07
C GLU A 85 4.76 5.78 8.06
N LEU A 86 4.18 4.82 7.34
CA LEU A 86 4.65 3.44 7.32
C LEU A 86 5.77 3.21 6.32
N ILE A 87 5.83 4.03 5.26
CA ILE A 87 6.81 3.90 4.18
C ILE A 87 8.08 4.75 4.37
N ASN A 88 8.04 5.74 5.28
CA ASN A 88 9.14 6.66 5.58
C ASN A 88 10.11 6.12 6.65
N ASN A 89 9.94 4.88 7.10
CA ASN A 89 10.71 4.27 8.19
C ASN A 89 11.55 3.07 7.69
#